data_AF-A0A2N6FH27-F1
#
_entry.id   AF-A0A2N6FH27-F1
#
_cell.length_a   1.000
_cell.length_b   1.000
_cell.length_c   1.000
_cell.angle_alpha   90.00
_cell.angle_beta   90.00
_cell.angle_gamma   90.00
#
_symmetry.space_group_name_H-M   'P 1'
#
loop_
_entity.id
_entity.type
_entity.pdbx_description
1 polymer ?
#
loop_
_entity_poly.entity_id
_entity_poly.type
_entity_poly.pdbx_seq_one_letter_code
_entity_poly.pdbx_strand_id
1 'polypeptide(L)'
;MEQALFLSRPTELAGDYSRLHYGAEFCPWNLSSVADILTMRAACRDHGWRFSLVTPVVDQSAYAHLQDLLKQLLPELDADDEVVVNDLGCIELVRGLRPELSLVIGRALSGQKRGPQILDLELNDEQRDYFRQGTWYSDANRALLTELGIERVELDNLLQGVSPLPEGFTGVLHTPYAMVTSSGTCPFRPHADKGPCPAPCGEVMVLTTPESQLPLYQGGNTQFIRLDNLPENLAELGIERVVHHPVLPR
;
A
#
# COMPACT_ATOMS: atom_id res chain seq x y z
N MET A 1 -3.08 2.07 -19.28
CA MET A 1 -2.54 1.58 -17.99
C MET A 1 -1.83 2.73 -17.33
N GLU A 2 -2.31 3.19 -16.17
CA GLU A 2 -1.66 4.25 -15.39
C GLU A 2 -0.36 3.70 -14.76
N GLN A 3 0.75 4.43 -14.89
CA GLN A 3 1.99 4.12 -14.16
C GLN A 3 2.13 5.12 -13.01
N ALA A 4 2.34 4.60 -11.81
CA ALA A 4 2.51 5.38 -10.60
C ALA A 4 3.86 5.10 -9.93
N LEU A 5 4.47 6.13 -9.35
CA LEU A 5 5.69 6.04 -8.55
C LEU A 5 5.32 6.07 -7.07
N PHE A 6 5.89 5.17 -6.26
CA PHE A 6 5.76 5.23 -4.80
C PHE A 6 6.99 5.83 -4.15
N LEU A 7 6.80 6.81 -3.27
CA LEU A 7 7.86 7.43 -2.47
C LEU A 7 7.38 7.64 -1.02
N SER A 8 8.20 7.27 -0.04
CA SER A 8 7.92 7.54 1.38
C SER A 8 8.69 8.73 1.95
N ARG A 9 9.61 9.30 1.16
CA ARG A 9 10.50 10.39 1.56
C ARG A 9 10.64 11.41 0.44
N PRO A 10 10.93 12.69 0.76
CA PRO A 10 11.17 13.70 -0.26
C PRO A 10 12.38 13.32 -1.11
N THR A 11 12.19 13.26 -2.41
CA THR A 11 13.24 13.04 -3.39
C THR A 11 12.82 13.66 -4.71
N GLU A 12 13.78 13.90 -5.59
CA GLU A 12 13.51 14.35 -6.95
C GLU A 12 12.60 13.35 -7.69
N LEU A 13 11.59 13.87 -8.38
CA LEU A 13 10.71 13.08 -9.23
C LEU A 13 11.41 12.81 -10.55
N ALA A 14 11.44 11.55 -10.96
CA ALA A 14 12.06 11.12 -12.20
C ALA A 14 11.30 9.93 -12.80
N GLY A 15 11.43 9.77 -14.12
CA GLY A 15 10.78 8.69 -14.88
C GLY A 15 9.51 9.13 -15.59
N ASP A 16 8.89 8.18 -16.28
CA ASP A 16 7.65 8.38 -17.04
C ASP A 16 6.47 7.80 -16.25
N TYR A 17 5.99 8.60 -15.30
CA TYR A 17 4.84 8.29 -14.47
C TYR A 17 3.73 9.29 -14.72
N SER A 18 2.54 8.97 -14.23
CA SER A 18 1.34 9.81 -14.34
C SER A 18 0.73 10.12 -12.97
N ARG A 19 1.26 9.50 -11.92
CA ARG A 19 0.78 9.63 -10.55
C ARG A 19 1.88 9.38 -9.53
N LEU A 20 1.89 10.16 -8.45
CA LEU A 20 2.72 9.95 -7.28
C LEU A 20 1.88 9.35 -6.15
N HIS A 21 2.31 8.21 -5.63
CA HIS A 21 1.89 7.67 -4.34
C HIS A 21 2.89 8.14 -3.28
N TYR A 22 2.44 9.00 -2.37
CA TYR A 22 3.31 9.59 -1.37
C TYR A 22 2.78 9.39 0.04
N GLY A 23 3.61 8.83 0.92
CA GLY A 23 3.27 8.62 2.32
C GLY A 23 3.85 7.33 2.88
N ALA A 24 3.11 6.67 3.76
CA ALA A 24 3.55 5.43 4.39
C ALA A 24 2.45 4.38 4.34
N GLU A 25 2.74 3.18 3.84
CA GLU A 25 1.77 2.06 3.78
C GLU A 25 1.62 1.36 5.14
N PHE A 26 2.73 1.14 5.86
CA PHE A 26 2.76 0.19 6.99
C PHE A 26 3.09 0.82 8.34
N CYS A 27 4.11 1.68 8.41
CA CYS A 27 4.61 2.23 9.66
C CYS A 27 4.11 3.66 9.86
N PRO A 28 3.37 3.96 10.94
CA PRO A 28 2.88 5.31 11.18
C PRO A 28 3.99 6.31 11.49
N TRP A 29 5.12 5.83 11.99
CA TRP A 29 6.29 6.67 12.28
C TRP A 29 7.09 7.05 11.05
N ASN A 30 6.79 6.44 9.89
CA ASN A 30 7.43 6.79 8.63
C ASN A 30 6.62 7.82 7.84
N LEU A 31 5.47 8.25 8.36
CA LEU A 31 4.67 9.29 7.74
C LEU A 31 5.47 10.61 7.72
N SER A 32 5.61 11.18 6.52
CA SER A 32 6.33 12.42 6.31
C SER A 32 5.62 13.61 6.98
N SER A 33 6.35 14.71 7.20
CA SER A 33 5.75 15.92 7.74
C SER A 33 4.73 16.53 6.76
N VAL A 34 3.81 17.36 7.27
CA VAL A 34 2.85 18.10 6.43
C VAL A 34 3.57 18.90 5.34
N ALA A 35 4.65 19.59 5.70
CA ALA A 35 5.45 20.40 4.76
C ALA A 35 6.08 19.55 3.65
N ASP A 36 6.62 18.38 4.00
CA ASP A 36 7.22 17.45 3.03
C ASP A 36 6.17 16.90 2.07
N ILE A 37 5.00 16.52 2.58
CA ILE A 37 3.89 15.99 1.77
C ILE A 37 3.39 17.07 0.80
N LEU A 38 3.19 18.30 1.26
CA LEU A 38 2.76 19.41 0.40
C LEU A 38 3.83 19.78 -0.64
N THR A 39 5.11 19.71 -0.28
CA THR A 39 6.23 19.93 -1.20
C THR A 39 6.22 18.89 -2.32
N MET A 40 6.07 17.61 -1.98
CA MET A 40 6.03 16.52 -2.95
C MET A 40 4.76 16.56 -3.82
N ARG A 41 3.63 16.98 -3.24
CA ARG A 41 2.39 17.25 -3.99
C ARG A 41 2.61 18.36 -5.02
N ALA A 42 3.19 19.49 -4.63
CA ALA A 42 3.49 20.58 -5.56
C ALA A 42 4.42 20.13 -6.69
N ALA A 43 5.52 19.44 -6.35
CA ALA A 43 6.45 18.90 -7.33
C ALA A 43 5.76 17.92 -8.32
N CYS A 44 4.86 17.07 -7.81
CA CYS A 44 4.04 16.17 -8.63
C CYS A 44 3.17 16.95 -9.64
N ARG A 45 2.57 18.07 -9.21
CA ARG A 45 1.77 18.93 -10.10
C ARG A 45 2.60 19.64 -11.15
N ASP A 46 3.81 20.09 -10.81
CA ASP A 46 4.74 20.70 -11.77
C ASP A 46 5.14 19.71 -12.89
N HIS A 47 5.13 18.40 -12.58
CA HIS A 47 5.34 17.33 -13.56
C HIS A 47 4.07 16.91 -14.32
N GLY A 48 2.91 17.51 -14.01
CA GLY A 48 1.62 17.12 -14.59
C GLY A 48 1.09 15.78 -14.07
N TRP A 49 1.61 15.29 -12.95
CA TRP A 49 1.19 14.01 -12.34
C TRP A 49 0.04 14.24 -11.35
N ARG A 50 -0.79 13.21 -11.17
CA ARG A 50 -1.83 13.17 -10.13
C ARG A 50 -1.24 12.72 -8.79
N PHE A 51 -1.88 13.04 -7.67
CA PHE A 51 -1.33 12.72 -6.36
C PHE A 51 -2.24 11.78 -5.55
N SER A 52 -1.61 10.85 -4.84
CA SER A 52 -2.26 9.90 -3.93
C SER A 52 -1.58 9.99 -2.56
N LEU A 53 -2.33 10.44 -1.55
CA LEU A 53 -1.87 10.46 -0.17
C LEU A 53 -2.00 9.05 0.41
N VAL A 54 -0.89 8.43 0.81
CA VAL A 54 -0.89 7.07 1.37
C VAL A 54 -0.83 7.13 2.89
N THR A 55 -1.88 6.63 3.54
CA THR A 55 -1.96 6.57 5.00
C THR A 55 -1.54 5.20 5.53
N PRO A 56 -0.88 5.13 6.70
CA PRO A 56 -0.33 3.90 7.24
C PRO A 56 -1.40 3.09 8.00
N VAL A 57 -1.09 1.82 8.26
CA VAL A 57 -1.75 1.07 9.34
C VAL A 57 -1.48 1.79 10.67
N VAL A 58 -2.51 2.04 11.46
CA VAL A 58 -2.39 2.80 12.72
C VAL A 58 -2.88 2.01 13.91
N ASP A 59 -2.19 2.17 15.04
CA ASP A 59 -2.73 1.78 16.34
C ASP A 59 -3.35 3.00 17.05
N GLN A 60 -3.94 2.76 18.23
CA GLN A 60 -4.55 3.81 19.03
C GLN A 60 -3.58 4.95 19.41
N SER A 61 -2.28 4.66 19.52
CA SER A 61 -1.27 5.65 19.88
C SER A 61 -0.92 6.58 18.71
N ALA A 62 -0.94 6.04 17.48
CA ALA A 62 -0.69 6.79 16.26
C ALA A 62 -1.93 7.52 15.72
N TYR A 63 -3.14 7.06 16.08
CA TYR A 63 -4.40 7.59 15.55
C TYR A 63 -4.56 9.10 15.73
N ALA A 64 -4.30 9.62 16.94
CA ALA A 64 -4.42 11.06 17.22
C ALA A 64 -3.46 11.90 16.36
N HIS A 65 -2.24 11.41 16.16
CA HIS A 65 -1.25 12.07 15.32
C HIS A 65 -1.68 12.08 13.85
N LEU A 66 -2.15 10.93 13.33
CA LEU A 66 -2.68 10.83 11.97
C LEU A 66 -3.86 11.79 11.78
N GLN A 67 -4.79 11.85 12.74
CA GLN A 67 -5.93 12.74 12.67
C GLN A 67 -5.51 14.22 12.56
N ASP A 68 -4.55 14.66 13.37
CA ASP A 68 -4.10 16.06 13.33
C ASP A 68 -3.31 16.40 12.07
N LEU A 69 -2.58 15.43 11.50
CA LEU A 69 -1.92 15.57 10.21
C LEU A 69 -2.95 15.64 9.06
N LEU A 70 -3.98 14.77 9.07
CA LEU A 70 -5.03 14.78 8.05
C LEU A 70 -5.87 16.07 8.08
N LYS A 71 -6.15 16.63 9.26
CA LYS A 71 -6.82 17.94 9.38
C LYS A 71 -6.05 19.07 8.66
N GLN A 72 -4.73 18.96 8.58
CA GLN A 72 -3.88 19.95 7.92
C GLN A 72 -3.73 19.65 6.42
N LEU A 73 -3.61 18.38 6.04
CA LEU A 73 -3.37 17.99 4.64
C LEU A 73 -4.61 17.94 3.78
N LEU A 74 -5.70 17.38 4.29
CA LEU A 74 -6.88 17.11 3.47
C LEU A 74 -7.48 18.38 2.87
N PRO A 75 -7.52 19.56 3.53
CA PRO A 75 -7.98 20.80 2.90
C PRO A 75 -7.16 21.24 1.68
N GLU A 76 -5.90 20.82 1.58
CA GLU A 76 -4.98 21.18 0.50
C GLU A 76 -5.06 20.23 -0.70
N LEU A 77 -5.85 19.15 -0.62
CA LEU A 77 -6.03 18.19 -1.70
C LEU A 77 -7.09 18.66 -2.71
N ASP A 78 -6.79 18.44 -4.00
CA ASP A 78 -7.68 18.73 -5.12
C ASP A 78 -8.66 17.57 -5.34
N ALA A 79 -9.70 17.79 -6.14
CA ALA A 79 -10.72 16.78 -6.43
C ALA A 79 -10.19 15.53 -7.19
N ASP A 80 -9.07 15.66 -7.90
CA ASP A 80 -8.40 14.55 -8.61
C ASP A 80 -7.32 13.84 -7.78
N ASP A 81 -7.05 14.35 -6.57
CA ASP A 81 -6.28 13.66 -5.55
C ASP A 81 -7.11 12.53 -4.93
N GLU A 82 -6.43 11.50 -4.44
CA GLU A 82 -7.06 10.40 -3.73
C GLU A 82 -6.31 10.09 -2.44
N VAL A 83 -7.00 9.42 -1.51
CA VAL A 83 -6.39 8.94 -0.27
C VAL A 83 -6.41 7.42 -0.27
N VAL A 84 -5.21 6.82 -0.20
CA VAL A 84 -5.02 5.38 -0.04
C VAL A 84 -5.05 5.06 1.45
N VAL A 85 -6.03 4.27 1.88
CA VAL A 85 -6.26 3.92 3.28
C VAL A 85 -5.76 2.51 3.58
N ASN A 86 -4.77 2.39 4.47
CA ASN A 86 -4.29 1.09 4.96
C ASN A 86 -4.89 0.70 6.32
N ASP A 87 -5.79 1.53 6.86
CA ASP A 87 -6.57 1.25 8.07
C ASP A 87 -8.02 1.69 7.86
N LEU A 88 -8.99 0.85 8.23
CA LEU A 88 -10.41 1.15 8.04
C LEU A 88 -10.88 2.35 8.89
N GLY A 89 -10.27 2.58 10.06
CA GLY A 89 -10.55 3.77 10.87
C GLY A 89 -10.15 5.08 10.19
N CYS A 90 -9.25 5.03 9.20
CA CYS A 90 -8.89 6.20 8.41
C CYS A 90 -10.02 6.65 7.47
N ILE A 91 -10.95 5.76 7.11
CA ILE A 91 -12.07 6.08 6.21
C ILE A 91 -12.96 7.14 6.85
N GLU A 92 -13.36 6.94 8.11
CA GLU A 92 -14.19 7.89 8.85
C GLU A 92 -13.51 9.24 9.02
N LEU A 93 -12.19 9.24 9.28
CA LEU A 93 -11.40 10.47 9.38
C LEU A 93 -11.42 11.29 8.08
N VAL A 94 -11.18 10.63 6.94
CA VAL A 94 -11.15 11.32 5.64
C VAL A 94 -12.55 11.79 5.27
N ARG A 95 -13.57 10.92 5.37
CA ARG A 95 -14.95 11.27 5.02
C ARG A 95 -15.53 12.37 5.90
N GLY A 96 -15.14 12.44 7.17
CA GLY A 96 -15.56 13.50 8.08
C GLY A 96 -14.98 14.88 7.74
N LEU A 97 -13.85 14.93 7.03
CA LEU A 97 -13.16 16.18 6.67
C LEU A 97 -13.36 16.59 5.21
N ARG A 98 -13.36 15.62 4.29
CA ARG A 98 -13.44 15.79 2.84
C ARG A 98 -14.22 14.63 2.20
N PRO A 99 -15.56 14.60 2.35
CA PRO A 99 -16.39 13.48 1.88
C PRO A 99 -16.33 13.25 0.37
N GLU A 100 -15.95 14.25 -0.42
CA GLU A 100 -15.84 14.20 -1.87
C GLU A 100 -14.54 13.58 -2.40
N LEU A 101 -13.51 13.42 -1.56
CA LEU A 101 -12.24 12.83 -2.01
C LEU A 101 -12.43 11.35 -2.38
N SER A 102 -11.73 10.93 -3.42
CA SER A 102 -11.68 9.51 -3.78
C SER A 102 -10.87 8.74 -2.74
N LEU A 103 -11.43 7.63 -2.27
CA LEU A 103 -10.72 6.69 -1.39
C LEU A 103 -10.30 5.46 -2.19
N VAL A 104 -9.14 4.94 -1.84
CA VAL A 104 -8.60 3.68 -2.36
C VAL A 104 -8.27 2.78 -1.18
N ILE A 105 -8.72 1.54 -1.19
CA ILE A 105 -8.30 0.59 -0.15
C ILE A 105 -6.88 0.14 -0.43
N GLY A 106 -5.96 0.46 0.48
CA GLY A 106 -4.56 0.10 0.37
C GLY A 106 -4.31 -1.40 0.56
N ARG A 107 -3.19 -1.86 0.03
CA ARG A 107 -2.88 -3.31 -0.05
C ARG A 107 -2.70 -3.96 1.32
N ALA A 108 -2.37 -3.20 2.37
CA ALA A 108 -2.30 -3.75 3.73
C ALA A 108 -3.62 -4.43 4.15
N LEU A 109 -4.76 -3.96 3.61
CA LEU A 109 -6.09 -4.50 3.89
C LEU A 109 -6.57 -5.55 2.87
N SER A 110 -5.77 -5.89 1.84
CA SER A 110 -6.21 -6.79 0.77
C SER A 110 -6.46 -8.22 1.22
N GLY A 111 -5.88 -8.65 2.35
CA GLY A 111 -5.99 -10.02 2.88
C GLY A 111 -5.41 -11.12 1.97
N GLN A 112 -4.72 -10.76 0.88
CA GLN A 112 -4.09 -11.72 -0.01
C GLN A 112 -3.07 -12.60 0.74
N LYS A 113 -2.96 -13.85 0.29
CA LYS A 113 -2.01 -14.83 0.83
C LYS A 113 -0.67 -14.69 0.11
N ARG A 114 0.32 -14.15 0.81
CA ARG A 114 1.59 -13.69 0.21
C ARG A 114 2.81 -14.47 0.66
N GLY A 115 2.60 -15.48 1.50
CA GLY A 115 3.67 -16.31 2.03
C GLY A 115 4.35 -17.14 0.93
N PRO A 116 5.69 -17.23 0.91
CA PRO A 116 6.41 -18.00 -0.10
C PRO A 116 6.14 -19.50 -0.02
N GLN A 117 5.59 -20.00 1.10
CA GLN A 117 5.22 -21.40 1.30
C GLN A 117 4.18 -21.89 0.28
N ILE A 118 3.48 -20.97 -0.40
CA ILE A 118 2.54 -21.31 -1.47
C ILE A 118 3.18 -22.15 -2.59
N LEU A 119 4.49 -22.01 -2.81
CA LEU A 119 5.24 -22.75 -3.82
C LEU A 119 5.42 -24.23 -3.47
N ASP A 120 5.34 -24.58 -2.19
CA ASP A 120 5.54 -25.94 -1.69
C ASP A 120 4.21 -26.70 -1.53
N LEU A 121 3.07 -26.04 -1.78
CA LEU A 121 1.75 -26.63 -1.66
C LEU A 121 1.32 -27.33 -2.95
N GLU A 122 0.89 -28.58 -2.82
CA GLU A 122 0.16 -29.28 -3.88
C GLU A 122 -1.30 -28.82 -3.86
N LEU A 123 -1.64 -27.91 -4.78
CA LEU A 123 -2.97 -27.32 -4.90
C LEU A 123 -3.69 -27.81 -6.15
N ASN A 124 -4.96 -28.19 -5.99
CA ASN A 124 -5.88 -28.34 -7.10
C ASN A 124 -6.30 -26.96 -7.65
N ASP A 125 -7.06 -26.94 -8.75
CA ASP A 125 -7.43 -25.69 -9.44
C ASP A 125 -8.30 -24.76 -8.58
N GLU A 126 -9.25 -25.31 -7.82
CA GLU A 126 -10.12 -24.55 -6.92
C GLU A 126 -9.32 -23.90 -5.79
N GLN A 127 -8.42 -24.66 -5.16
CA GLN A 127 -7.54 -24.15 -4.12
C GLN A 127 -6.59 -23.08 -4.66
N ARG A 128 -6.03 -23.30 -5.87
CA ARG A 128 -5.17 -22.32 -6.52
C ARG A 128 -5.92 -21.01 -6.77
N ASP A 129 -7.16 -21.07 -7.25
CA ASP A 129 -7.97 -19.87 -7.43
C ASP A 129 -8.26 -19.17 -6.10
N TYR A 130 -8.62 -19.90 -5.05
CA TYR A 130 -8.78 -19.33 -3.70
C TYR A 130 -7.54 -18.56 -3.22
N PHE A 131 -6.34 -19.11 -3.42
CA PHE A 131 -5.09 -18.46 -2.99
C PHE A 131 -4.70 -17.24 -3.84
N ARG A 132 -5.27 -17.07 -5.03
CA ARG A 132 -5.06 -15.89 -5.90
C ARG A 132 -5.95 -14.70 -5.52
N GLN A 133 -6.91 -14.92 -4.63
CA GLN A 133 -7.88 -13.92 -4.16
C GLN A 133 -7.45 -13.28 -2.83
N GLY A 134 -8.21 -12.28 -2.41
CA GLY A 134 -8.09 -11.59 -1.12
C GLY A 134 -9.45 -11.33 -0.47
N THR A 135 -9.46 -10.52 0.58
CA THR A 135 -10.66 -10.12 1.33
C THR A 135 -11.77 -9.56 0.43
N TRP A 136 -11.40 -8.80 -0.59
CA TRP A 136 -12.34 -8.04 -1.44
C TRP A 136 -13.05 -8.86 -2.51
N TYR A 137 -12.83 -10.18 -2.56
CA TYR A 137 -13.48 -11.08 -3.51
C TYR A 137 -14.79 -11.66 -2.96
N SER A 138 -15.03 -11.59 -1.64
CA SER A 138 -16.27 -12.10 -1.03
C SER A 138 -17.41 -11.09 -1.15
N ASP A 139 -18.63 -11.58 -1.38
CA ASP A 139 -19.80 -10.71 -1.59
C ASP A 139 -20.08 -9.76 -0.41
N ALA A 140 -19.86 -10.21 0.82
CA ALA A 140 -20.06 -9.37 2.01
C ALA A 140 -19.10 -8.18 2.05
N ASN A 141 -17.82 -8.40 1.73
CA ASN A 141 -16.82 -7.34 1.73
C ASN A 141 -16.98 -6.41 0.51
N ARG A 142 -17.42 -6.96 -0.63
CA ARG A 142 -17.77 -6.16 -1.81
C ARG A 142 -18.92 -5.20 -1.49
N ALA A 143 -19.99 -5.71 -0.87
CA ALA A 143 -21.13 -4.90 -0.45
C ALA A 143 -20.71 -3.77 0.50
N LEU A 144 -19.82 -4.05 1.46
CA LEU A 144 -19.27 -3.04 2.36
C LEU A 144 -18.51 -1.94 1.61
N LEU A 145 -17.60 -2.28 0.68
CA LEU A 145 -16.87 -1.27 -0.07
C LEU A 145 -17.80 -0.43 -0.96
N THR A 146 -18.81 -1.05 -1.57
CA THR A 146 -19.84 -0.34 -2.33
C THR A 146 -20.63 0.64 -1.45
N GLU A 147 -21.04 0.24 -0.23
CA GLU A 147 -21.70 1.13 0.73
C GLU A 147 -20.82 2.33 1.12
N LEU A 148 -19.51 2.10 1.25
CA LEU A 148 -18.52 3.15 1.55
C LEU A 148 -18.15 4.02 0.33
N GLY A 149 -18.70 3.71 -0.85
CA GLY A 149 -18.40 4.40 -2.11
C GLY A 149 -16.94 4.23 -2.53
N ILE A 150 -16.38 3.04 -2.33
CA ILE A 150 -14.99 2.71 -2.67
C ILE A 150 -14.98 1.67 -3.77
N GLU A 151 -14.40 2.01 -4.91
CA GLU A 151 -14.38 1.17 -6.12
C GLU A 151 -12.95 0.75 -6.51
N ARG A 152 -11.92 1.27 -5.83
CA ARG A 152 -10.52 0.96 -6.13
C ARG A 152 -9.84 0.26 -4.96
N VAL A 153 -9.15 -0.84 -5.27
CA VAL A 153 -8.40 -1.64 -4.30
C VAL A 153 -6.96 -1.86 -4.78
N GLU A 154 -6.03 -1.79 -3.85
CA GLU A 154 -4.63 -2.12 -4.10
C GLU A 154 -4.34 -3.58 -3.75
N LEU A 155 -3.53 -4.19 -4.60
CA LEU A 155 -3.15 -5.59 -4.54
C LEU A 155 -1.62 -5.71 -4.66
N ASP A 156 -1.12 -6.78 -4.09
CA ASP A 156 0.22 -7.28 -4.32
C ASP A 156 0.28 -8.16 -5.57
N ASN A 157 1.39 -8.09 -6.30
CA ASN A 157 1.77 -9.11 -7.28
C ASN A 157 2.12 -10.41 -6.53
N LEU A 158 1.40 -11.50 -6.76
CA LEU A 158 1.54 -12.76 -6.01
C LEU A 158 2.32 -13.82 -6.78
N LEU A 159 3.01 -14.70 -6.06
CA LEU A 159 3.75 -15.84 -6.63
C LEU A 159 2.87 -16.79 -7.44
N GLN A 160 1.64 -17.00 -6.97
CA GLN A 160 0.64 -17.86 -7.57
C GLN A 160 -0.21 -17.15 -8.65
N GLY A 161 0.04 -15.86 -8.90
CA GLY A 161 -0.81 -14.99 -9.72
C GLY A 161 -1.96 -14.36 -8.92
N VAL A 162 -2.73 -13.51 -9.59
CA VAL A 162 -3.89 -12.81 -9.02
C VAL A 162 -5.12 -13.18 -9.85
N SER A 163 -6.27 -13.38 -9.20
CA SER A 163 -7.52 -13.66 -9.91
C SER A 163 -8.19 -12.36 -10.37
N PRO A 164 -8.97 -12.36 -11.47
CA PRO A 164 -9.69 -11.18 -11.92
C PRO A 164 -10.52 -10.55 -10.82
N LEU A 165 -10.44 -9.23 -10.67
CA LEU A 165 -11.26 -8.52 -9.70
C LEU A 165 -12.75 -8.71 -10.00
N PRO A 166 -13.60 -8.78 -8.96
CA PRO A 166 -15.04 -8.81 -9.14
C PRO A 166 -15.53 -7.54 -9.86
N GLU A 167 -16.64 -7.67 -10.59
CA GLU A 167 -17.30 -6.55 -11.24
C GLU A 167 -17.61 -5.42 -10.24
N GLY A 168 -17.37 -4.18 -10.68
CA GLY A 168 -17.51 -2.96 -9.87
C GLY A 168 -16.21 -2.48 -9.21
N PHE A 169 -15.12 -3.27 -9.27
CA PHE A 169 -13.82 -2.86 -8.73
C PHE A 169 -12.77 -2.63 -9.82
N THR A 170 -11.88 -1.68 -9.54
CA THR A 170 -10.65 -1.43 -10.31
C THR A 170 -9.44 -1.70 -9.44
N GLY A 171 -8.41 -2.29 -10.05
CA GLY A 171 -7.23 -2.75 -9.35
C GLY A 171 -6.02 -1.86 -9.55
N VAL A 172 -5.24 -1.76 -8.48
CA VAL A 172 -3.89 -1.20 -8.48
C VAL A 172 -2.92 -2.29 -8.06
N LEU A 173 -1.88 -2.57 -8.85
CA LEU A 173 -0.92 -3.63 -8.55
C LEU A 173 0.44 -3.06 -8.14
N HIS A 174 0.97 -3.46 -6.98
CA HIS A 174 2.26 -3.01 -6.47
C HIS A 174 3.40 -3.91 -6.97
N THR A 175 4.51 -3.29 -7.37
CA THR A 175 5.71 -3.96 -7.89
C THR A 175 7.00 -3.22 -7.49
N PRO A 176 8.15 -3.89 -7.31
CA PRO A 176 8.34 -5.34 -7.33
C PRO A 176 8.14 -5.98 -5.96
N TYR A 177 7.85 -5.21 -4.91
CA TYR A 177 7.82 -5.74 -3.55
C TYR A 177 6.40 -6.14 -3.17
N ALA A 178 6.18 -7.42 -2.90
CA ALA A 178 4.95 -7.92 -2.31
C ALA A 178 5.10 -8.11 -0.79
N MET A 179 4.14 -7.61 -0.02
CA MET A 179 4.19 -7.60 1.44
C MET A 179 3.99 -9.03 1.94
N VAL A 180 4.80 -9.55 2.86
CA VAL A 180 4.55 -10.87 3.46
C VAL A 180 3.87 -10.73 4.80
N THR A 181 4.43 -9.89 5.67
CA THR A 181 3.90 -9.62 7.01
C THR A 181 4.40 -8.28 7.50
N SER A 182 3.64 -7.64 8.40
CA SER A 182 4.01 -6.41 9.09
C SER A 182 3.70 -6.54 10.57
N SER A 183 4.55 -5.97 11.43
CA SER A 183 4.37 -6.00 12.88
C SER A 183 4.28 -4.58 13.47
N GLY A 184 3.56 -4.43 14.59
CA GLY A 184 3.60 -3.18 15.37
C GLY A 184 4.96 -2.91 16.03
N THR A 185 5.78 -3.95 16.18
CA THR A 185 7.15 -3.86 16.67
C THR A 185 8.13 -3.69 15.51
N CYS A 186 9.00 -2.70 15.58
CA CYS A 186 10.10 -2.52 14.63
C CYS A 186 11.41 -3.02 15.25
N PRO A 187 12.21 -3.84 14.54
CA PRO A 187 13.51 -4.30 15.03
C PRO A 187 14.50 -3.16 15.31
N PHE A 188 14.30 -2.00 14.66
CA PHE A 188 15.15 -0.81 14.82
C PHE A 188 14.60 0.19 15.85
N ARG A 189 13.42 -0.06 16.43
CA ARG A 189 12.84 0.81 17.47
C ARG A 189 12.99 0.13 18.84
N PRO A 190 13.72 0.73 19.79
CA PRO A 190 13.80 0.20 21.15
C PRO A 190 12.41 0.09 21.79
N HIS A 191 12.09 -1.07 22.37
CA HIS A 191 10.80 -1.33 23.02
C HIS A 191 10.45 -0.38 24.17
N ALA A 192 11.43 0.27 24.77
CA ALA A 192 11.25 1.20 25.89
C ALA A 192 10.84 2.61 25.45
N ASP A 193 11.00 2.95 24.17
CA ASP A 193 10.74 4.30 23.68
C ASP A 193 9.28 4.48 23.28
N LYS A 194 8.56 5.27 24.10
CA LYS A 194 7.25 5.85 23.74
C LYS A 194 7.39 7.12 22.88
N GLY A 195 8.62 7.59 22.66
CA GLY A 195 8.92 8.78 21.87
C GLY A 195 8.82 8.57 20.36
N PRO A 196 9.00 9.66 19.57
CA PRO A 196 9.04 9.60 18.11
C PRO A 196 10.15 8.64 17.63
N CYS A 197 9.92 7.94 16.53
CA CYS A 197 10.91 7.03 15.95
C CYS A 197 12.18 7.82 15.56
N PRO A 198 13.37 7.41 16.01
CA PRO A 198 14.60 8.17 15.77
C PRO A 198 15.10 8.12 14.32
N ALA A 199 14.52 7.26 13.47
CA ALA A 199 14.73 7.12 12.02
C ALA A 199 16.17 7.40 11.52
N PRO A 200 16.83 6.40 10.92
CA PRO A 200 16.20 5.67 9.83
C PRO A 200 15.78 4.24 10.19
N CYS A 201 14.93 3.65 9.36
CA CYS A 201 14.43 2.26 9.44
C CYS A 201 15.53 1.18 9.27
N GLY A 202 16.78 1.52 9.59
CA GLY A 202 17.93 0.64 9.53
C GLY A 202 18.33 0.20 8.13
N GLU A 203 19.25 -0.77 8.10
CA GLU A 203 19.62 -1.50 6.90
C GLU A 203 18.55 -2.53 6.54
N VAL A 204 18.42 -2.82 5.25
CA VAL A 204 17.55 -3.91 4.80
C VAL A 204 18.18 -5.24 5.22
N MET A 205 17.43 -6.06 5.94
CA MET A 205 17.87 -7.42 6.28
C MET A 205 17.33 -8.40 5.24
N VAL A 206 18.17 -9.33 4.81
CA VAL A 206 17.78 -10.44 3.92
C VAL A 206 17.70 -11.70 4.76
N LEU A 207 16.50 -12.25 4.90
CA LEU A 207 16.23 -13.45 5.67
C LEU A 207 16.14 -14.64 4.71
N THR A 208 17.00 -15.63 4.92
CA THR A 208 17.07 -16.86 4.12
C THR A 208 16.89 -18.06 5.02
N THR A 209 16.26 -19.11 4.50
CA THR A 209 16.06 -20.36 5.23
C THR A 209 16.10 -21.54 4.27
N PRO A 210 16.59 -22.73 4.67
CA PRO A 210 16.60 -23.92 3.80
C PRO A 210 15.20 -24.36 3.34
N GLU A 211 14.15 -24.00 4.07
CA GLU A 211 12.76 -24.38 3.83
C GLU A 211 12.03 -23.48 2.82
N SER A 212 12.64 -22.40 2.34
CA SER A 212 12.02 -21.51 1.35
C SER A 212 12.98 -21.14 0.23
N GLN A 213 12.50 -21.21 -1.01
CA GLN A 213 13.30 -20.93 -2.20
C GLN A 213 13.56 -19.43 -2.40
N LEU A 214 12.78 -18.56 -1.74
CA LEU A 214 12.86 -17.11 -1.92
C LEU A 214 13.28 -16.42 -0.62
N PRO A 215 14.22 -15.47 -0.69
CA PRO A 215 14.56 -14.66 0.47
C PRO A 215 13.40 -13.72 0.84
N LEU A 216 13.28 -13.43 2.14
CA LEU A 216 12.45 -12.33 2.63
C LEU A 216 13.32 -11.09 2.84
N TYR A 217 12.85 -9.93 2.40
CA TYR A 217 13.50 -8.65 2.62
C TYR A 217 12.77 -7.92 3.75
N GLN A 218 13.43 -7.67 4.88
CA GLN A 218 12.90 -6.87 5.97
C GLN A 218 13.26 -5.39 5.75
N GLY A 219 12.23 -4.56 5.57
CA GLY A 219 12.31 -3.10 5.60
C GLY A 219 11.54 -2.56 6.81
N GLY A 220 12.24 -2.02 7.81
CA GLY A 220 11.61 -1.55 9.04
C GLY A 220 10.80 -2.66 9.72
N ASN A 221 9.50 -2.44 9.92
CA ASN A 221 8.59 -3.38 10.58
C ASN A 221 7.89 -4.36 9.61
N THR A 222 8.24 -4.36 8.32
CA THR A 222 7.56 -5.15 7.29
C THR A 222 8.54 -6.04 6.52
N GLN A 223 8.08 -7.23 6.18
CA GLN A 223 8.79 -8.19 5.33
C GLN A 223 8.17 -8.22 3.94
N PHE A 224 9.00 -8.43 2.92
CA PHE A 224 8.58 -8.47 1.53
C PHE A 224 9.25 -9.63 0.78
N ILE A 225 8.60 -10.08 -0.28
CA ILE A 225 9.26 -10.79 -1.39
C ILE A 225 9.40 -9.85 -2.58
N ARG A 226 10.39 -10.11 -3.44
CA ARG A 226 10.61 -9.34 -4.67
C ARG A 226 10.17 -10.15 -5.89
N LEU A 227 9.31 -9.56 -6.71
CA LEU A 227 8.73 -10.10 -7.93
C LEU A 227 8.76 -9.05 -9.03
N ASP A 228 9.77 -9.13 -9.89
CA ASP A 228 9.99 -8.14 -10.95
C ASP A 228 9.06 -8.33 -12.16
N ASN A 229 8.55 -9.55 -12.38
CA ASN A 229 7.68 -9.85 -13.52
C ASN A 229 6.22 -9.58 -13.17
N LEU A 230 5.56 -8.76 -13.98
CA LEU A 230 4.12 -8.53 -13.90
C LEU A 230 3.35 -9.61 -14.70
N PRO A 231 2.09 -9.89 -14.34
CA PRO A 231 1.19 -10.65 -15.21
C PRO A 231 1.05 -10.00 -16.59
N GLU A 232 1.02 -10.78 -17.66
CA GLU A 232 0.86 -10.26 -19.03
C GLU A 232 -0.56 -9.73 -19.30
N ASN A 233 -1.55 -10.20 -18.53
CA ASN A 233 -2.97 -9.98 -18.75
C ASN A 233 -3.60 -8.99 -17.73
N LEU A 234 -2.88 -7.94 -17.33
CA LEU A 234 -3.32 -6.96 -16.31
C LEU A 234 -4.74 -6.42 -16.55
N ALA A 235 -5.09 -6.09 -17.79
CA ALA A 235 -6.42 -5.56 -18.12
C ALA A 235 -7.54 -6.58 -17.86
N GLU A 236 -7.32 -7.86 -18.17
CA GLU A 236 -8.28 -8.95 -17.90
C GLU A 236 -8.43 -9.20 -16.40
N LEU A 237 -7.41 -8.88 -15.62
CA LEU A 237 -7.45 -8.96 -14.16
C LEU A 237 -8.19 -7.78 -13.50
N GLY A 238 -8.63 -6.79 -14.28
CA GLY A 238 -9.23 -5.55 -13.78
C GLY A 238 -8.20 -4.56 -13.22
N ILE A 239 -6.92 -4.73 -13.54
CA ILE A 239 -5.85 -3.81 -13.09
C ILE A 239 -5.74 -2.66 -14.09
N GLU A 240 -5.90 -1.43 -13.58
CA GLU A 240 -5.80 -0.21 -14.39
C GLU A 240 -4.55 0.62 -14.08
N ARG A 241 -3.91 0.33 -12.94
CA ARG A 241 -2.72 1.03 -12.45
C ARG A 241 -1.67 0.05 -11.94
N VAL A 242 -0.41 0.36 -12.22
CA VAL A 242 0.76 -0.27 -11.60
C VAL A 242 1.50 0.76 -10.76
N VAL A 243 1.78 0.42 -9.49
CA VAL A 243 2.56 1.24 -8.56
C VAL A 243 3.96 0.65 -8.44
N HIS A 244 4.94 1.40 -8.93
CA HIS A 244 6.34 1.03 -8.89
C HIS A 244 7.03 1.56 -7.64
N HIS A 245 7.67 0.66 -6.91
CA HIS A 245 8.48 0.94 -5.73
C HIS A 245 9.96 0.88 -6.12
N PRO A 246 10.64 2.03 -6.28
CA PRO A 246 12.04 2.07 -6.74
C PRO A 246 13.01 1.50 -5.69
N VAL A 247 12.60 1.50 -4.42
CA VAL A 247 13.34 0.96 -3.28
C VAL A 247 12.39 0.13 -2.42
N LEU A 248 12.95 -0.76 -1.60
CA LEU A 248 12.16 -1.53 -0.64
C LEU A 248 11.36 -0.57 0.27
N PRO A 249 10.03 -0.77 0.45
CA PRO A 249 9.25 0.06 1.35
C PRO A 249 9.80 0.01 2.77
N ARG A 250 10.01 1.19 3.35
CA ARG A 250 10.53 1.39 4.71
C ARG A 250 10.14 2.77 5.21
#